data_AF-A0A0F9EFX6-F1
#
_entry.id   AF-A0A0F9EFX6-F1
#
_cell.length_a   1.000
_cell.length_b   1.000
_cell.length_c   1.000
_cell.angle_alpha   90.00
_cell.angle_beta   90.00
_cell.angle_gamma   90.00
#
_symmetry.space_group_name_H-M   'P 1'
#
loop_
_entity.id
_entity.type
_entity.pdbx_description
1 polymer ?
#
loop_
_entity_poly.entity_id
_entity_poly.type
_entity_poly.pdbx_seq_one_letter_code
_entity_poly.pdbx_strand_id
1 'polypeptide(L)'
;MLLITYNKTTKKLTGWNGDERQFSDCKSSDQIAILDIPVPDKSIRALSFDEATLTLIDNPDYTEPVTRDLAAEVDELKTKLDKLTK
;
A
#
# COMPACT_ATOMS: atom_id res chain seq x y z
N MET A 1 1.79 2.40 -1.95
CA MET A 1 1.27 2.04 -3.27
C MET A 1 1.94 0.74 -3.68
N LEU A 2 1.19 -0.35 -3.90
CA LEU A 2 1.76 -1.64 -4.27
C LEU A 2 1.67 -1.79 -5.80
N LEU A 3 2.81 -1.95 -6.47
CA LEU A 3 2.88 -2.23 -7.91
C LEU A 3 3.31 -3.68 -8.14
N ILE A 4 2.59 -4.41 -9.00
CA ILE A 4 2.92 -5.78 -9.37
C ILE A 4 3.12 -5.85 -10.88
N THR A 5 4.26 -6.40 -11.30
CA THR A 5 4.54 -6.63 -12.72
C THR A 5 4.11 -8.05 -13.10
N TYR A 6 3.30 -8.16 -14.14
CA TYR A 6 2.88 -9.44 -14.70
C TYR A 6 3.59 -9.71 -16.02
N ASN A 7 4.46 -10.71 -16.04
CA ASN A 7 5.13 -11.12 -17.28
C ASN A 7 4.20 -12.03 -18.10
N LYS A 8 3.71 -11.53 -19.24
CA LYS A 8 2.77 -12.27 -20.11
C LYS A 8 3.36 -13.51 -20.76
N THR A 9 4.68 -13.56 -20.95
CA THR A 9 5.39 -14.66 -21.59
C THR A 9 5.64 -15.79 -20.60
N THR A 10 6.17 -15.49 -19.42
CA THR A 10 6.48 -16.48 -18.40
C THR A 10 5.30 -16.80 -17.48
N LYS A 11 4.20 -16.03 -17.57
CA LYS A 11 3.02 -16.10 -16.71
C LYS A 11 3.31 -15.93 -15.21
N LYS A 12 4.48 -15.39 -14.87
CA LYS A 12 4.89 -15.16 -13.49
C LYS A 12 4.49 -13.75 -13.05
N LEU A 13 3.95 -13.67 -11.84
CA LEU A 13 3.84 -12.43 -11.08
C LEU A 13 5.18 -12.20 -10.40
N THR A 14 5.81 -11.08 -10.71
CA THR A 14 7.02 -10.63 -10.03
C THR A 14 6.72 -9.26 -9.49
N GLY A 15 6.66 -9.11 -8.17
CA GLY A 15 6.40 -7.82 -7.57
C GLY A 15 6.93 -7.76 -6.15
N TRP A 16 7.83 -6.80 -5.91
CA TRP A 16 7.82 -5.99 -4.71
C TRP A 16 8.60 -4.70 -4.95
N ASN A 17 8.00 -3.54 -4.69
CA ASN A 17 8.74 -2.39 -4.17
C ASN A 17 7.81 -1.27 -3.67
N GLY A 18 8.17 -0.72 -2.52
CA GLY A 18 7.45 0.38 -1.84
C GLY A 18 8.03 1.77 -2.08
N ASP A 19 9.01 1.92 -2.99
CA ASP A 19 9.71 3.19 -3.24
C ASP A 19 9.57 3.65 -4.72
N GLU A 20 9.11 4.88 -4.89
CA GLU A 20 8.92 5.59 -6.17
C GLU A 20 10.22 5.93 -6.91
N ARG A 21 11.38 5.94 -6.23
CA ARG A 21 12.68 6.30 -6.83
C ARG A 21 13.37 5.15 -7.56
N GLN A 22 12.88 3.92 -7.41
CA GLN A 22 13.51 2.72 -7.99
C GLN A 22 13.08 2.43 -9.44
N PHE A 23 12.30 3.32 -10.07
CA PHE A 23 11.67 3.09 -11.38
C PHE A 23 12.35 3.76 -12.58
N SER A 24 13.62 4.17 -12.47
CA SER A 24 14.35 4.75 -13.61
C SER A 24 14.47 3.80 -14.82
N ASP A 25 14.31 2.49 -14.60
CA ASP A 25 14.55 1.45 -15.62
C ASP A 25 13.29 0.71 -16.10
N CYS A 26 12.08 1.15 -15.71
CA CYS A 26 10.83 0.50 -16.15
C CYS A 26 10.49 0.90 -17.61
N LYS A 27 11.13 0.25 -18.58
CA LYS A 27 11.01 0.55 -20.01
C LYS A 27 9.72 -0.02 -20.63
N SER A 28 8.74 0.87 -20.82
CA SER A 28 7.81 0.95 -21.96
C SER A 28 7.06 -0.28 -22.48
N SER A 29 6.83 -1.33 -21.69
CA SER A 29 5.83 -2.36 -22.06
C SER A 29 5.01 -2.93 -20.90
N ASP A 30 5.19 -2.39 -19.70
CA ASP A 30 4.57 -2.94 -18.50
C ASP A 30 3.22 -2.27 -18.22
N GLN A 31 2.18 -3.09 -18.19
CA GLN A 31 0.84 -2.68 -17.78
C GLN A 31 0.86 -2.45 -16.26
N ILE A 32 0.58 -1.21 -15.84
CA ILE A 32 0.41 -0.86 -14.44
C ILE A 32 -0.93 -1.40 -13.97
N ALA A 33 -0.90 -2.37 -13.06
CA ALA A 33 -2.09 -2.81 -12.33
C ALA A 33 -2.17 -2.06 -11.00
N ILE A 34 -3.22 -1.26 -10.84
CA ILE A 34 -3.60 -0.67 -9.55
C ILE A 34 -4.63 -1.61 -8.94
N LEU A 35 -4.30 -2.21 -7.79
CA LEU A 35 -5.23 -3.04 -7.05
C LEU A 35 -5.97 -2.18 -6.04
N ASP A 36 -7.25 -1.96 -6.30
CA ASP A 36 -8.18 -1.41 -5.32
C ASP A 36 -8.66 -2.56 -4.41
N ILE A 37 -7.95 -2.76 -3.30
CA ILE A 37 -8.26 -3.81 -2.33
C ILE A 37 -8.98 -3.13 -1.17
N PRO A 38 -10.25 -3.51 -0.89
CA PRO A 38 -10.97 -2.95 0.26
C PRO A 38 -10.25 -3.35 1.55
N VAL A 39 -10.29 -2.45 2.53
CA VAL A 39 -9.82 -2.74 3.89
C VAL A 39 -10.63 -3.93 4.41
N PRO A 40 -9.98 -5.03 4.85
CA PRO A 40 -10.71 -6.17 5.38
C PRO A 40 -11.59 -5.78 6.57
N ASP A 41 -12.78 -6.36 6.62
CA ASP A 41 -13.77 -6.14 7.69
C ASP A 41 -13.41 -6.88 9.00
N LYS A 42 -12.41 -7.75 8.94
CA LYS A 42 -11.94 -8.58 10.04
C LYS A 42 -10.51 -8.25 10.37
N SER A 43 -10.22 -8.33 11.67
CA SER A 43 -8.87 -8.10 12.16
C SER A 43 -7.88 -9.08 11.54
N ILE A 44 -6.77 -8.56 11.06
CA ILE A 44 -5.71 -9.34 10.43
C ILE A 44 -4.59 -9.57 11.43
N ARG A 45 -4.15 -10.82 11.57
CA ARG A 45 -2.92 -11.09 12.31
C ARG A 45 -1.71 -10.74 11.45
N ALA A 46 -0.98 -9.70 11.85
CA ALA A 46 0.27 -9.32 11.22
C ALA A 46 1.45 -9.97 11.96
N LEU A 47 2.27 -10.69 11.20
CA LEU A 47 3.46 -11.38 11.70
C LEU A 47 4.70 -10.83 11.00
N SER A 48 5.78 -10.71 11.77
CA SER A 48 7.12 -10.44 11.26
C SER A 48 7.94 -11.72 11.31
N PHE A 49 8.84 -11.88 10.35
CA PHE A 49 9.81 -12.96 10.39
C PHE A 49 11.05 -12.50 11.16
N ASP A 50 11.37 -13.20 12.25
CA ASP A 50 12.60 -13.00 13.00
C ASP A 50 13.70 -13.90 12.42
N GLU A 51 14.68 -13.31 11.76
CA GLU A 51 15.81 -14.03 11.16
C GLU A 51 16.74 -14.66 12.20
N ALA A 52 16.82 -14.12 13.42
CA ALA A 52 17.71 -14.62 14.45
C ALA A 52 17.20 -15.94 15.05
N THR A 53 15.88 -16.06 15.21
CA THR A 53 15.23 -17.26 15.74
C THR A 53 14.64 -18.15 14.65
N LEU A 54 14.59 -17.67 13.40
CA LEU A 54 13.92 -18.31 12.26
C LEU A 54 12.44 -18.61 12.53
N THR A 55 11.76 -17.74 13.27
CA THR A 55 10.35 -17.91 13.64
C THR A 55 9.49 -16.71 13.22
N LEU A 56 8.17 -16.93 13.15
CA LEU A 56 7.21 -15.85 12.98
C LEU A 56 6.82 -15.32 14.36
N ILE A 57 7.03 -14.02 14.55
CA ILE A 57 6.66 -13.29 15.76
C ILE A 57 5.55 -12.29 15.42
N ASP A 58 4.78 -11.86 16.42
CA ASP A 58 3.80 -10.80 16.18
C ASP A 58 4.53 -9.52 15.74
N ASN A 59 3.97 -8.79 14.78
CA ASN A 59 4.55 -7.55 14.27
C ASN A 59 4.11 -6.36 15.12
N PRO A 60 4.95 -5.81 16.03
CA PRO A 60 4.55 -4.70 16.88
C PRO A 60 4.37 -3.39 16.12
N ASP A 61 4.97 -3.26 14.93
CA ASP A 61 4.91 -2.06 14.10
C ASP A 61 3.69 -2.06 13.16
N TYR A 62 2.95 -3.17 13.11
CA TYR A 62 1.74 -3.24 12.30
C TYR A 62 0.63 -2.38 12.90
N THR A 63 0.18 -1.41 12.12
CA THR A 63 -1.04 -0.65 12.40
C THR A 63 -2.12 -1.12 11.45
N GLU A 64 -3.25 -1.56 12.00
CA GLU A 64 -4.39 -1.98 11.20
C GLU A 64 -4.92 -0.81 10.36
N PRO A 65 -5.07 -0.99 9.03
CA PRO A 65 -5.61 0.06 8.19
C PRO A 65 -7.07 0.35 8.58
N VAL A 66 -7.38 1.64 8.73
CA VAL A 66 -8.73 2.10 9.05
C VAL A 66 -9.42 2.51 7.76
N THR A 67 -10.68 2.13 7.60
CA THR A 67 -11.51 2.59 6.48
C THR A 67 -11.60 4.11 6.51
N ARG A 68 -11.23 4.75 5.40
CA ARG A 68 -11.24 6.20 5.26
C ARG A 68 -12.61 6.67 4.77
N ASP A 69 -13.20 7.61 5.49
CA ASP A 69 -14.32 8.39 4.99
C ASP A 69 -13.76 9.60 4.22
N LEU A 70 -13.52 9.40 2.93
CA LEU A 70 -12.96 10.43 2.06
C LEU A 70 -13.85 11.67 1.97
N ALA A 71 -15.17 11.53 2.13
CA ALA A 71 -16.07 12.68 2.09
C ALA A 71 -15.89 13.55 3.33
N ALA A 72 -15.86 12.94 4.51
CA ALA A 72 -15.60 13.63 5.77
C ALA A 72 -14.21 14.29 5.79
N GLU A 73 -13.18 13.59 5.30
CA GLU A 73 -11.82 14.13 5.22
C GLU A 73 -11.73 15.36 4.30
N VAL A 74 -12.40 15.31 3.14
CA VAL A 74 -12.44 16.44 2.19
C VAL A 74 -13.14 17.64 2.81
N ASP A 75 -14.25 17.43 3.53
CA ASP A 75 -14.97 18.53 4.17
C ASP A 75 -14.19 19.15 5.35
N GLU A 76 -13.45 18.34 6.10
CA GLU A 76 -12.52 18.84 7.12
C GLU A 76 -11.40 19.67 6.49
N LEU A 77 -10.82 19.21 5.38
CA LEU A 77 -9.76 19.92 4.66
C LEU A 77 -10.26 21.26 4.09
N LYS A 78 -11.46 21.30 3.49
CA LYS A 78 -12.10 22.56 3.06
C LYS A 78 -12.26 23.53 4.22
N THR A 79 -12.75 23.03 5.36
CA THR A 79 -12.93 23.85 6.57
C THR A 79 -11.61 24.42 7.09
N LYS A 80 -10.52 23.63 7.04
CA LYS A 80 -9.17 24.09 7.41
C LYS A 80 -8.65 25.14 6.43
N LEU A 81 -8.88 24.94 5.14
CA LEU A 81 -8.49 25.90 4.11
C LEU A 81 -9.18 27.25 4.31
N ASP A 82 -10.50 27.25 4.53
CA ASP A 82 -11.29 28.47 4.76
C ASP A 82 -10.81 29.27 5.98
N LYS A 83 -10.30 28.59 7.02
CA LYS A 83 -9.71 29.22 8.23
C LYS A 83 -8.33 29.81 7.97
N LEU A 84 -7.56 29.25 7.04
CA LEU A 84 -6.22 29.72 6.68
C LEU A 84 -6.25 30.89 5.69
N THR A 85 -7.31 31.00 4.90
CA THR A 85 -7.50 32.08 3.91
C THR A 85 -8.26 33.30 4.46
N LYS A 86 -8.56 33.32 5.77
CA LYS A 86 -9.10 34.47 6.50
C LYS A 86 -8.01 35.16 7.30
#